data_AF-A0A6M1ZWH0-F1
#
_entry.id   AF-A0A6M1ZWH0-F1
#
_cell.length_a   1.000
_cell.length_b   1.000
_cell.length_c   1.000
_cell.angle_alpha   90.00
_cell.angle_beta   90.00
_cell.angle_gamma   90.00
#
_symmetry.space_group_name_H-M   'P 1'
#
loop_
_entity.id
_entity.type
_entity.pdbx_description
1 polymer ?
#
loop_
_entity_poly.entity_id
_entity_poly.type
_entity_poly.pdbx_seq_one_letter_code
_entity_poly.pdbx_strand_id
1 'polypeptide(L)'
;MEPYYFNSNIKGFSREERFRDRSYQGRDFQGRNYTAKKKESSGREPWQRSRSKVEEFHRKDSSIQTRCHNIDRTKNKRKTEYRLNPRQINSKITKANSVNEILNVASNHHKNFDFINCSTFFHKLAKQRGDFRNLQSHKVFQFVRDLTIEKINDFESRNIASTALAFARLGIHDKELMTALSSEARRKIRGFNSQGIASTALAFATLGIHDERLMTALSGEAHHKVRGFNSQNIANTAWAFATLGIHDEELMTALSCEARHKVRGFNSQGIAITALAFATLGIHDERLMTALSCEGRDKVRGFNSQDIANIAWAFAVFGLNLPKTLFDKMIAGSESLDKIEYVQQYHQVMLVLRGSDDYPNKTKILKKLATSESPESSRTHQKISKCLKSNGFCVDNEYFVEGLFFDIYLKDYNLLIEVDGPSHFSSSGHYLGSSLIKNLIAKKLGFKLKRIKVSDWHERRSKILDEILV
;
A
#
# COMPACT_ATOMS: atom_id res chain seq x y z
N MET A 1 12.95 10.83 16.12
CA MET A 1 11.85 10.25 15.31
C MET A 1 12.53 9.51 14.16
N GLU A 2 12.39 8.19 14.10
CA GLU A 2 13.03 7.40 13.04
C GLU A 2 12.46 7.78 11.68
N PRO A 3 13.29 7.92 10.63
CA PRO A 3 12.81 8.09 9.27
C PRO A 3 12.03 6.83 8.87
N TYR A 4 10.79 7.03 8.44
CA TYR A 4 9.93 5.96 7.96
C TYR A 4 10.54 5.40 6.69
N TYR A 5 11.16 4.23 6.74
CA TYR A 5 11.46 3.49 5.51
C TYR A 5 10.13 2.95 4.99
N PHE A 6 9.41 3.78 4.23
CA PHE A 6 8.34 3.31 3.38
C PHE A 6 8.98 2.30 2.44
N ASN A 7 8.67 1.02 2.65
CA ASN A 7 8.79 0.06 1.56
C ASN A 7 7.77 0.57 0.54
N SER A 8 8.24 1.39 -0.40
CA SER A 8 7.45 1.91 -1.51
C SER A 8 7.22 0.77 -2.50
N ASN A 9 6.71 -0.35 -1.98
CA ASN A 9 6.04 -1.41 -2.70
C ASN A 9 4.73 -0.82 -3.24
N ILE A 10 4.83 0.24 -4.03
CA ILE A 10 4.07 0.31 -5.26
C ILE A 10 4.64 -0.86 -6.04
N LYS A 11 4.18 -2.08 -5.72
CA LYS A 11 4.39 -3.21 -6.60
C LYS A 11 3.94 -2.64 -7.94
N GLY A 12 4.87 -2.48 -8.88
CA GLY A 12 4.46 -2.55 -10.28
C GLY A 12 3.53 -3.74 -10.33
N PHE A 13 2.32 -3.55 -10.86
CA PHE A 13 1.20 -4.49 -10.81
C PHE A 13 1.55 -5.82 -11.53
N SER A 14 2.56 -6.53 -11.03
CA SER A 14 3.23 -7.70 -11.58
C SER A 14 3.42 -8.73 -10.47
N ARG A 15 2.46 -8.82 -9.56
CA ARG A 15 2.19 -10.03 -8.81
C ARG A 15 0.68 -10.19 -8.65
N GLU A 16 0.13 -11.01 -9.53
CA GLU A 16 -1.14 -11.68 -9.35
C GLU A 16 -1.14 -12.50 -8.05
N GLU A 17 -1.45 -11.88 -6.91
CA GLU A 17 -2.16 -12.61 -5.86
C GLU A 17 -3.63 -12.61 -6.24
N ARG A 18 -3.96 -13.51 -7.18
CA ARG A 18 -5.33 -13.89 -7.52
C ARG A 18 -6.05 -14.32 -6.24
N PHE A 19 -6.76 -13.41 -5.58
CA PHE A 19 -7.95 -13.77 -4.81
C PHE A 19 -9.00 -14.23 -5.83
N ARG A 20 -8.88 -15.50 -6.25
CA ARG A 20 -9.91 -16.16 -7.03
C ARG A 20 -11.14 -16.27 -6.14
N ASP A 21 -12.22 -15.64 -6.59
CA ASP A 21 -13.58 -16.03 -6.25
C ASP A 21 -13.79 -17.46 -6.78
N ARG A 22 -13.39 -18.47 -5.99
CA ARG A 22 -13.74 -19.87 -6.24
C ARG A 22 -14.91 -20.20 -5.32
N SER A 23 -16.07 -20.40 -5.91
CA SER A 23 -17.05 -21.33 -5.37
C SER A 23 -16.33 -22.65 -5.05
N TYR A 24 -16.15 -22.92 -3.76
CA TYR A 24 -15.52 -24.14 -3.25
C TYR A 24 -16.45 -25.33 -3.54
N GLN A 25 -16.09 -26.17 -4.51
CA GLN A 25 -16.47 -27.58 -4.53
C GLN A 25 -15.23 -28.36 -4.06
N GLY A 26 -15.27 -28.85 -2.82
CA GLY A 26 -14.21 -29.69 -2.24
C GLY A 26 -14.74 -31.09 -1.95
N ARG A 27 -13.92 -32.11 -2.27
CA ARG A 27 -14.11 -33.50 -1.82
C ARG A 27 -13.38 -33.70 -0.49
N ASP A 28 -13.92 -34.53 0.38
CA ASP A 28 -13.25 -34.95 1.61
C ASP A 28 -12.18 -36.03 1.34
N PHE A 29 -11.40 -36.38 2.37
CA PHE A 29 -10.34 -37.40 2.34
C PHE A 29 -10.85 -38.83 2.03
N GLN A 30 -12.15 -39.00 1.80
CA GLN A 30 -12.80 -40.24 1.37
C GLN A 30 -13.54 -40.11 0.02
N GLY A 31 -13.40 -38.98 -0.69
CA GLY A 31 -13.90 -38.82 -2.05
C GLY A 31 -15.41 -38.50 -2.20
N ARG A 32 -16.11 -38.08 -1.15
CA ARG A 32 -17.55 -37.70 -1.25
C ARG A 32 -17.75 -36.20 -1.52
N ASN A 33 -18.71 -35.89 -2.40
CA ASN A 33 -19.11 -34.53 -2.76
C ASN A 33 -20.19 -33.99 -1.80
N TYR A 34 -20.08 -32.73 -1.37
CA TYR A 34 -21.16 -32.01 -0.66
C TYR A 34 -21.50 -30.68 -1.33
N THR A 35 -22.80 -30.34 -1.36
CA THR A 35 -23.34 -29.03 -1.78
C THR A 35 -23.85 -28.25 -0.57
N ALA A 36 -23.26 -27.08 -0.29
CA ALA A 36 -23.76 -26.19 0.76
C ALA A 36 -24.90 -25.31 0.21
N LYS A 37 -26.13 -25.54 0.69
CA LYS A 37 -27.25 -24.59 0.50
C LYS A 37 -26.95 -23.28 1.24
N LYS A 38 -27.23 -22.14 0.59
CA LYS A 38 -27.31 -20.81 1.22
C LYS A 38 -28.21 -20.92 2.47
N LYS A 39 -27.63 -20.79 3.66
CA LYS A 39 -28.38 -20.35 4.84
C LYS A 39 -28.35 -18.83 4.83
N GLU A 40 -29.51 -18.24 4.57
CA GLU A 40 -29.79 -16.88 5.02
C GLU A 40 -29.55 -16.84 6.53
N SER A 41 -28.47 -16.18 6.94
CA SER A 41 -28.21 -15.94 8.36
C SER A 41 -29.07 -14.76 8.80
N SER A 42 -30.17 -15.08 9.46
CA SER A 42 -30.89 -14.18 10.33
C SER A 42 -29.93 -13.52 11.35
N GLY A 43 -30.20 -12.24 11.61
CA GLY A 43 -29.24 -11.25 12.11
C GLY A 43 -28.59 -11.53 13.46
N ARG A 44 -27.27 -11.27 13.49
CA ARG A 44 -26.55 -10.67 14.62
C ARG A 44 -25.40 -9.83 14.06
N GLU A 45 -25.32 -8.57 14.45
CA GLU A 45 -24.27 -7.66 13.99
C GLU A 45 -22.88 -8.07 14.53
N PRO A 46 -21.77 -7.77 13.83
CA PRO A 46 -20.42 -8.25 14.17
C PRO A 46 -20.00 -8.05 15.64
N TRP A 47 -20.38 -6.93 16.25
CA TRP A 47 -20.09 -6.58 17.66
C TRP A 47 -20.70 -7.57 18.66
N GLN A 48 -21.84 -8.20 18.33
CA GLN A 48 -22.47 -9.18 19.20
C GLN A 48 -21.67 -10.49 19.28
N ARG A 49 -20.89 -10.83 18.24
CA ARG A 49 -20.01 -12.02 18.26
C ARG A 49 -18.73 -11.77 19.08
N SER A 50 -18.18 -10.56 19.03
CA SER A 50 -16.99 -10.19 19.82
C SER A 50 -17.30 -10.14 21.32
N ARG A 51 -18.45 -9.60 21.72
CA ARG A 51 -18.89 -9.55 23.13
C ARG A 51 -18.95 -10.93 23.77
N SER A 52 -19.50 -11.93 23.07
CA SER A 52 -19.53 -13.32 23.57
C SER A 52 -18.14 -13.95 23.74
N LYS A 53 -17.16 -13.60 22.90
CA LYS A 53 -15.78 -14.09 23.02
C LYS A 53 -15.03 -13.47 24.21
N VAL A 54 -15.23 -12.17 24.45
CA VAL A 54 -14.67 -11.46 25.62
C VAL A 54 -15.22 -12.06 26.92
N GLU A 55 -16.53 -12.29 26.98
CA GLU A 55 -17.19 -12.96 28.11
C GLU A 55 -16.69 -14.40 28.33
N GLU A 56 -16.49 -15.17 27.26
CA GLU A 56 -15.94 -16.54 27.34
C GLU A 56 -14.49 -16.56 27.86
N PHE A 57 -13.66 -15.63 27.40
CA PHE A 57 -12.29 -15.48 27.91
C PHE A 57 -12.30 -15.13 29.40
N HIS A 58 -13.15 -14.21 29.86
CA HIS A 58 -13.28 -13.90 31.28
C HIS A 58 -13.67 -15.12 32.12
N ARG A 59 -14.56 -16.00 31.62
CA ARG A 59 -14.90 -17.26 32.32
C ARG A 59 -13.74 -18.24 32.38
N LYS A 60 -12.96 -18.39 31.29
CA LYS A 60 -11.80 -19.29 31.22
C LYS A 60 -10.59 -18.78 32.01
N ASP A 61 -10.37 -17.47 32.06
CA ASP A 61 -9.31 -16.86 32.88
C ASP A 61 -9.62 -16.97 34.37
N SER A 62 -10.89 -16.83 34.75
CA SER A 62 -11.36 -17.11 36.11
C SER A 62 -11.04 -18.55 36.54
N SER A 63 -11.22 -19.55 35.66
CA SER A 63 -10.92 -20.94 36.00
C SER A 63 -9.41 -21.28 36.03
N ILE A 64 -8.57 -20.53 35.31
CA ILE A 64 -7.10 -20.64 35.38
C ILE A 64 -6.57 -20.02 36.68
N GLN A 65 -7.09 -18.85 37.09
CA GLN A 65 -6.73 -18.25 38.39
C GLN A 65 -7.15 -19.13 39.58
N THR A 66 -8.32 -19.81 39.52
CA THR A 66 -8.74 -20.74 40.59
C THR A 66 -7.86 -22.00 40.65
N ARG A 67 -7.31 -22.46 39.51
CA ARG A 67 -6.44 -23.66 39.46
C ARG A 67 -5.02 -23.37 39.96
N CYS A 68 -4.54 -22.13 39.84
CA CYS A 68 -3.27 -21.68 40.44
C CYS A 68 -3.39 -21.39 41.96
N HIS A 69 -4.59 -21.14 42.49
CA HIS A 69 -4.80 -20.92 43.94
C HIS A 69 -4.77 -22.20 44.79
N ASN A 70 -4.73 -23.39 44.18
CA ASN A 70 -4.71 -24.67 44.89
C ASN A 70 -3.32 -25.33 45.00
N ILE A 71 -2.25 -24.63 44.59
CA ILE A 71 -0.86 -25.10 44.74
C ILE A 71 -0.02 -23.96 45.36
N ASP A 72 -0.36 -23.52 46.57
CA ASP A 72 0.62 -23.05 47.56
C ASP A 72 -0.08 -22.64 48.87
N ARG A 73 -0.24 -23.60 49.79
CA ARG A 73 -0.55 -23.31 51.20
C ARG A 73 0.76 -23.15 51.95
N THR A 74 1.42 -22.00 51.85
CA THR A 74 2.29 -21.42 52.92
C THR A 74 2.91 -20.09 52.47
N LYS A 75 2.18 -18.99 52.64
CA LYS A 75 2.64 -17.65 53.06
C LYS A 75 1.53 -16.63 52.80
N ASN A 76 0.62 -16.59 53.75
CA ASN A 76 -0.51 -15.66 53.76
C ASN A 76 -0.01 -14.25 54.18
N LYS A 77 0.44 -13.46 53.21
CA LYS A 77 0.29 -11.99 53.24
C LYS A 77 -0.55 -11.63 52.02
N ARG A 78 -1.82 -11.31 52.27
CA ARG A 78 -2.77 -10.77 51.28
C ARG A 78 -2.10 -9.64 50.47
N LYS A 79 -1.58 -9.94 49.28
CA LYS A 79 -1.37 -8.93 48.24
C LYS A 79 -2.75 -8.69 47.64
N THR A 80 -3.45 -7.69 48.18
CA THR A 80 -4.43 -6.96 47.38
C THR A 80 -3.69 -6.46 46.14
N GLU A 81 -3.84 -7.17 45.03
CA GLU A 81 -3.35 -6.74 43.73
C GLU A 81 -4.07 -5.41 43.44
N TYR A 82 -3.37 -4.29 43.66
CA TYR A 82 -3.91 -2.96 43.47
C TYR A 82 -4.46 -2.88 42.05
N ARG A 83 -5.79 -2.92 41.90
CA ARG A 83 -6.47 -2.75 40.61
C ARG A 83 -6.13 -1.37 40.09
N LEU A 84 -5.25 -1.32 39.11
CA LEU A 84 -4.88 -0.07 38.47
C LEU A 84 -6.07 0.50 37.73
N ASN A 85 -6.23 1.83 37.83
CA ASN A 85 -7.19 2.55 37.00
C ASN A 85 -6.67 2.70 35.56
N PRO A 86 -7.54 3.03 34.58
CA PRO A 86 -7.15 3.12 33.18
C PRO A 86 -5.99 4.09 32.90
N ARG A 87 -5.89 5.19 33.65
CA ARG A 87 -4.78 6.16 33.51
C ARG A 87 -3.43 5.57 33.94
N GLN A 88 -3.42 4.85 35.07
CA GLN A 88 -2.23 4.16 35.57
C GLN A 88 -1.79 3.04 34.62
N ILE A 89 -2.75 2.29 34.06
CA ILE A 89 -2.49 1.27 33.04
C ILE A 89 -1.86 1.92 31.81
N ASN A 90 -2.42 3.03 31.32
CA ASN A 90 -1.88 3.75 30.17
C ASN A 90 -0.43 4.19 30.39
N SER A 91 -0.12 4.70 31.59
CA SER A 91 1.25 5.05 31.98
C SER A 91 2.18 3.84 31.95
N LYS A 92 1.73 2.66 32.40
CA LYS A 92 2.55 1.44 32.34
C LYS A 92 2.79 0.99 30.91
N ILE A 93 1.75 0.95 30.06
CA ILE A 93 1.89 0.59 28.63
C ILE A 93 2.88 1.54 27.95
N THR A 94 2.75 2.84 28.18
CA THR A 94 3.61 3.85 27.54
C THR A 94 5.08 3.70 27.94
N LYS A 95 5.36 3.31 29.20
CA LYS A 95 6.71 3.12 29.75
C LYS A 95 7.35 1.76 29.40
N ALA A 96 6.57 0.77 28.98
CA ALA A 96 7.09 -0.53 28.58
C ALA A 96 8.05 -0.40 27.39
N ASN A 97 9.15 -1.15 27.35
CA ASN A 97 10.19 -1.01 26.33
C ASN A 97 10.38 -2.28 25.49
N SER A 98 9.51 -3.28 25.66
CA SER A 98 9.53 -4.50 24.88
C SER A 98 8.12 -5.01 24.61
N VAL A 99 7.97 -5.85 23.58
CA VAL A 99 6.70 -6.54 23.27
C VAL A 99 6.21 -7.33 24.47
N ASN A 100 7.10 -8.07 25.15
CA ASN A 100 6.76 -8.88 26.32
C ASN A 100 6.29 -8.03 27.50
N GLU A 101 6.92 -6.88 27.77
CA GLU A 101 6.44 -5.98 28.83
C GLU A 101 5.04 -5.44 28.54
N ILE A 102 4.75 -5.07 27.30
CA ILE A 102 3.43 -4.59 26.88
C ILE A 102 2.38 -5.69 27.04
N LEU A 103 2.70 -6.91 26.59
CA LEU A 103 1.84 -8.08 26.74
C LEU A 103 1.63 -8.43 28.22
N ASN A 104 2.64 -8.31 29.08
CA ASN A 104 2.53 -8.56 30.51
C ASN A 104 1.63 -7.53 31.21
N VAL A 105 1.76 -6.24 30.86
CA VAL A 105 0.86 -5.20 31.39
C VAL A 105 -0.59 -5.49 31.00
N ALA A 106 -0.83 -5.88 29.74
CA ALA A 106 -2.16 -6.28 29.30
C ALA A 106 -2.63 -7.57 30.00
N SER A 107 -1.79 -8.60 30.10
CA SER A 107 -2.15 -9.86 30.78
C SER A 107 -2.64 -9.63 32.20
N ASN A 108 -1.99 -8.73 32.95
CA ASN A 108 -2.33 -8.47 34.35
C ASN A 108 -3.48 -7.47 34.55
N HIS A 109 -3.78 -6.62 33.56
CA HIS A 109 -4.68 -5.48 33.76
C HIS A 109 -5.74 -5.29 32.65
N HIS A 110 -5.83 -6.18 31.64
CA HIS A 110 -6.75 -6.07 30.50
C HIS A 110 -8.22 -5.93 30.90
N LYS A 111 -8.64 -6.51 32.04
CA LYS A 111 -10.01 -6.41 32.57
C LYS A 111 -10.46 -4.97 32.86
N ASN A 112 -9.51 -4.05 33.09
CA ASN A 112 -9.77 -2.64 33.38
C ASN A 112 -9.42 -1.72 32.21
N PHE A 113 -9.18 -2.25 31.00
CA PHE A 113 -8.87 -1.42 29.85
C PHE A 113 -10.10 -0.59 29.44
N ASP A 114 -9.88 0.71 29.24
CA ASP A 114 -10.78 1.54 28.46
C ASP A 114 -10.36 1.57 26.98
N PHE A 115 -11.08 2.33 26.16
CA PHE A 115 -10.80 2.47 24.73
C PHE A 115 -9.43 3.13 24.46
N ILE A 116 -8.96 4.02 25.35
CA ILE A 116 -7.65 4.67 25.24
C ILE A 116 -6.54 3.66 25.47
N ASN A 117 -6.68 2.78 26.46
CA ASN A 117 -5.73 1.71 26.74
C ASN A 117 -5.64 0.73 25.57
N CYS A 118 -6.78 0.36 24.97
CA CYS A 118 -6.83 -0.50 23.78
C CYS A 118 -6.03 0.10 22.61
N SER A 119 -6.30 1.36 22.28
CA SER A 119 -5.57 2.10 21.23
C SER A 119 -4.08 2.24 21.55
N THR A 120 -3.73 2.58 22.79
CA THR A 120 -2.34 2.78 23.21
C THR A 120 -1.55 1.47 23.21
N PHE A 121 -2.19 0.34 23.56
CA PHE A 121 -1.59 -0.99 23.50
C PHE A 121 -1.08 -1.31 22.10
N PHE A 122 -1.92 -1.20 21.07
CA PHE A 122 -1.51 -1.46 19.69
C PHE A 122 -0.49 -0.45 19.17
N HIS A 123 -0.71 0.84 19.42
CA HIS A 123 0.24 1.89 19.03
C HIS A 123 1.63 1.65 19.64
N LYS A 124 1.68 1.22 20.90
CA LYS A 124 2.94 0.93 21.58
C LYS A 124 3.61 -0.33 21.04
N LEU A 125 2.85 -1.40 20.78
CA LEU A 125 3.36 -2.62 20.14
C LEU A 125 3.99 -2.31 18.77
N ALA A 126 3.30 -1.53 17.95
CA ALA A 126 3.76 -1.13 16.62
C ALA A 126 5.00 -0.23 16.61
N LYS A 127 5.44 0.26 17.77
CA LYS A 127 6.68 1.01 17.94
C LYS A 127 7.84 0.18 18.48
N GLN A 128 7.59 -1.07 18.87
CA GLN A 128 8.67 -1.93 19.34
C GLN A 128 9.42 -2.51 18.17
N ARG A 129 10.72 -2.76 18.38
CA ARG A 129 11.51 -3.62 17.52
C ARG A 129 11.39 -5.05 18.05
N GLY A 130 11.15 -6.03 17.20
CA GLY A 130 11.05 -7.42 17.65
C GLY A 130 10.42 -8.35 16.64
N ASP A 131 10.37 -9.63 17.00
CA ASP A 131 9.72 -10.68 16.22
C ASP A 131 8.21 -10.70 16.49
N PHE A 132 7.42 -10.53 15.43
CA PHE A 132 5.95 -10.52 15.49
C PHE A 132 5.31 -11.81 14.95
N ARG A 133 6.11 -12.84 14.60
CA ARG A 133 5.61 -14.08 13.94
C ARG A 133 4.45 -14.77 14.65
N ASN A 134 4.34 -14.61 15.97
CA ASN A 134 3.26 -15.19 16.78
C ASN A 134 2.42 -14.14 17.54
N LEU A 135 2.59 -12.85 17.24
CA LEU A 135 1.89 -11.80 17.96
C LEU A 135 0.38 -11.91 17.75
N GLN A 136 -0.06 -12.14 16.52
CA GLN A 136 -1.48 -12.24 16.20
C GLN A 136 -2.13 -13.46 16.87
N SER A 137 -1.44 -14.58 17.02
CA SER A 137 -1.98 -15.78 17.69
C SER A 137 -1.91 -15.71 19.22
N HIS A 138 -1.24 -14.70 19.78
CA HIS A 138 -1.09 -14.54 21.22
C HIS A 138 -2.45 -14.25 21.88
N LYS A 139 -2.80 -15.01 22.93
CA LYS A 139 -4.12 -14.94 23.59
C LYS A 139 -4.46 -13.53 24.10
N VAL A 140 -3.49 -12.85 24.71
CA VAL A 140 -3.68 -11.47 25.22
C VAL A 140 -3.88 -10.48 24.06
N PHE A 141 -3.20 -10.68 22.93
CA PHE A 141 -3.38 -9.83 21.75
C PHE A 141 -4.80 -10.00 21.19
N GLN A 142 -5.24 -11.25 21.02
CA GLN A 142 -6.61 -11.57 20.58
C GLN A 142 -7.67 -11.00 21.53
N PHE A 143 -7.46 -11.12 22.84
CA PHE A 143 -8.36 -10.53 23.83
C PHE A 143 -8.46 -9.00 23.68
N VAL A 144 -7.33 -8.28 23.64
CA VAL A 144 -7.35 -6.81 23.51
C VAL A 144 -7.93 -6.39 22.16
N ARG A 145 -7.72 -7.18 21.11
CA ARG A 145 -8.34 -6.99 19.80
C ARG A 145 -9.87 -7.11 19.89
N ASP A 146 -10.39 -8.16 20.52
CA ASP A 146 -11.83 -8.35 20.65
C ASP A 146 -12.47 -7.27 21.52
N LEU A 147 -11.80 -6.87 22.61
CA LEU A 147 -12.18 -5.75 23.46
C LEU A 147 -12.20 -4.42 22.70
N THR A 148 -11.28 -4.23 21.75
CA THR A 148 -11.23 -3.05 20.90
C THR A 148 -12.45 -2.96 19.99
N ILE A 149 -12.90 -4.08 19.43
CA ILE A 149 -14.14 -4.12 18.63
C ILE A 149 -15.36 -3.85 19.51
N GLU A 150 -15.40 -4.42 20.71
CA GLU A 150 -16.49 -4.17 21.66
C GLU A 150 -16.61 -2.68 22.02
N LYS A 151 -15.47 -2.01 22.25
CA LYS A 151 -15.40 -0.61 22.65
C LYS A 151 -15.27 0.38 21.48
N ILE A 152 -15.43 -0.07 20.24
CA ILE A 152 -15.13 0.74 19.05
C ILE A 152 -15.95 2.03 19.00
N ASN A 153 -17.19 2.02 19.49
CA ASN A 153 -18.09 3.17 19.49
C ASN A 153 -17.58 4.33 20.37
N ASP A 154 -16.72 4.04 21.35
CA ASP A 154 -16.12 5.02 22.26
C ASP A 154 -14.84 5.64 21.68
N PHE A 155 -14.28 5.08 20.60
CA PHE A 155 -13.01 5.56 20.03
C PHE A 155 -13.15 6.97 19.46
N GLU A 156 -12.24 7.87 19.83
CA GLU A 156 -12.11 9.16 19.16
C GLU A 156 -11.37 9.00 17.81
N SER A 157 -11.48 10.00 16.93
CA SER A 157 -10.80 9.99 15.61
C SER A 157 -9.30 9.70 15.71
N ARG A 158 -8.63 10.18 16.76
CA ARG A 158 -7.22 9.88 17.03
C ARG A 158 -6.99 8.42 17.36
N ASN A 159 -7.87 7.79 18.15
CA ASN A 159 -7.75 6.38 18.50
C ASN A 159 -7.90 5.51 17.24
N ILE A 160 -8.90 5.80 16.42
CA ILE A 160 -9.14 5.10 15.15
C ILE A 160 -7.91 5.14 14.25
N ALA A 161 -7.38 6.35 13.99
CA ALA A 161 -6.20 6.54 13.15
C ALA A 161 -4.96 5.83 13.71
N SER A 162 -4.72 5.93 15.03
CA SER A 162 -3.56 5.30 15.67
C SER A 162 -3.63 3.77 15.66
N THR A 163 -4.81 3.19 15.86
CA THR A 163 -4.99 1.74 15.84
C THR A 163 -4.87 1.20 14.43
N ALA A 164 -5.50 1.84 13.43
CA ALA A 164 -5.34 1.46 12.03
C ALA A 164 -3.85 1.47 11.61
N LEU A 165 -3.14 2.56 11.94
CA LEU A 165 -1.72 2.68 11.61
C LEU A 165 -0.85 1.66 12.36
N ALA A 166 -1.22 1.29 13.58
CA ALA A 166 -0.53 0.24 14.32
C ALA A 166 -0.64 -1.12 13.61
N PHE A 167 -1.84 -1.50 13.17
CA PHE A 167 -2.04 -2.74 12.42
C PHE A 167 -1.28 -2.74 11.08
N ALA A 168 -1.27 -1.60 10.38
CA ALA A 168 -0.48 -1.43 9.17
C ALA A 168 1.02 -1.63 9.42
N ARG A 169 1.57 -1.02 10.48
CA ARG A 169 2.99 -1.17 10.85
C ARG A 169 3.37 -2.59 11.27
N LEU A 170 2.45 -3.29 11.91
CA LEU A 170 2.63 -4.68 12.30
C LEU A 170 2.45 -5.66 11.12
N GLY A 171 1.95 -5.20 9.96
CA GLY A 171 1.63 -6.05 8.82
C GLY A 171 0.47 -7.02 9.10
N ILE A 172 -0.43 -6.68 10.02
CA ILE A 172 -1.53 -7.56 10.44
C ILE A 172 -2.80 -7.23 9.66
N HIS A 173 -3.27 -8.19 8.86
CA HIS A 173 -4.51 -8.09 8.09
C HIS A 173 -5.71 -8.62 8.90
N ASP A 174 -6.25 -7.80 9.79
CA ASP A 174 -7.48 -8.12 10.55
C ASP A 174 -8.73 -7.53 9.87
N LYS A 175 -9.35 -8.32 9.00
CA LYS A 175 -10.50 -7.86 8.20
C LYS A 175 -11.65 -7.30 9.05
N GLU A 176 -11.99 -7.96 10.14
CA GLU A 176 -13.15 -7.57 10.97
C GLU A 176 -12.84 -6.29 11.77
N LEU A 177 -11.65 -6.15 12.35
CA LEU A 177 -11.27 -4.91 13.04
C LEU A 177 -11.14 -3.75 12.06
N MET A 178 -10.50 -3.95 10.89
CA MET A 178 -10.34 -2.88 9.90
C MET A 178 -11.68 -2.42 9.34
N THR A 179 -12.65 -3.33 9.17
CA THR A 179 -14.03 -2.98 8.79
C THR A 179 -14.72 -2.14 9.89
N ALA A 180 -14.54 -2.53 11.16
CA ALA A 180 -15.09 -1.77 12.29
C ALA A 180 -14.48 -0.37 12.39
N LEU A 181 -13.16 -0.24 12.25
CA LEU A 181 -12.44 1.03 12.23
C LEU A 181 -12.90 1.93 11.07
N SER A 182 -13.07 1.36 9.87
CA SER A 182 -13.60 2.09 8.71
C SER A 182 -15.00 2.65 8.97
N SER A 183 -15.92 1.80 9.46
CA SER A 183 -17.29 2.22 9.74
C SER A 183 -17.33 3.36 10.76
N GLU A 184 -16.55 3.23 11.83
CA GLU A 184 -16.49 4.25 12.87
C GLU A 184 -15.77 5.52 12.42
N ALA A 185 -14.73 5.40 11.59
CA ALA A 185 -14.04 6.54 10.98
C ALA A 185 -15.02 7.38 10.15
N ARG A 186 -15.84 6.73 9.30
CA ARG A 186 -16.85 7.42 8.48
C ARG A 186 -17.88 8.14 9.35
N ARG A 187 -18.33 7.53 10.45
CA ARG A 187 -19.29 8.16 11.38
C ARG A 187 -18.71 9.40 12.07
N LYS A 188 -17.42 9.37 12.40
CA LYS A 188 -16.71 10.44 13.13
C LYS A 188 -15.80 11.30 12.24
N ILE A 189 -16.01 11.30 10.92
CA ILE A 189 -15.06 11.87 9.95
C ILE A 189 -14.75 13.35 10.21
N ARG A 190 -15.76 14.15 10.59
CA ARG A 190 -15.61 15.58 10.91
C ARG A 190 -14.67 15.84 12.10
N GLY A 191 -14.47 14.86 12.98
CA GLY A 191 -13.54 14.95 14.11
C GLY A 191 -12.08 14.67 13.75
N PHE A 192 -11.79 14.19 12.53
CA PHE A 192 -10.42 13.92 12.10
C PHE A 192 -9.68 15.23 11.82
N ASN A 193 -8.45 15.34 12.31
CA ASN A 193 -7.51 16.38 11.89
C ASN A 193 -6.64 15.87 10.74
N SER A 194 -5.83 16.74 10.15
CA SER A 194 -4.95 16.42 9.02
C SER A 194 -4.07 15.18 9.25
N GLN A 195 -3.52 15.04 10.47
CA GLN A 195 -2.74 13.87 10.83
C GLN A 195 -3.58 12.59 10.89
N GLY A 196 -4.78 12.65 11.47
CA GLY A 196 -5.69 11.51 11.55
C GLY A 196 -6.14 11.04 10.17
N ILE A 197 -6.42 11.98 9.26
CA ILE A 197 -6.79 11.70 7.87
C ILE A 197 -5.63 10.97 7.17
N ALA A 198 -4.44 11.59 7.18
CA ALA A 198 -3.26 11.03 6.53
C ALA A 198 -2.86 9.66 7.11
N SER A 199 -2.96 9.48 8.43
CA SER A 199 -2.59 8.22 9.10
C SER A 199 -3.58 7.09 8.78
N THR A 200 -4.88 7.39 8.72
CA THR A 200 -5.90 6.39 8.35
C THR A 200 -5.76 6.00 6.89
N ALA A 201 -5.66 6.97 5.97
CA ALA A 201 -5.43 6.70 4.55
C ALA A 201 -4.17 5.85 4.36
N LEU A 202 -3.06 6.24 5.01
CA LEU A 202 -1.81 5.50 4.95
C LEU A 202 -1.94 4.07 5.47
N ALA A 203 -2.68 3.85 6.56
CA ALA A 203 -2.87 2.52 7.13
C ALA A 203 -3.59 1.58 6.16
N PHE A 204 -4.68 2.05 5.56
CA PHE A 204 -5.47 1.26 4.60
C PHE A 204 -4.68 0.98 3.33
N ALA A 205 -3.96 1.98 2.81
CA ALA A 205 -3.07 1.81 1.66
C ALA A 205 -1.93 0.82 1.93
N THR A 206 -1.27 0.91 3.09
CA THR A 206 -0.17 0.01 3.48
C THR A 206 -0.63 -1.45 3.56
N LEU A 207 -1.86 -1.69 4.02
CA LEU A 207 -2.46 -3.03 4.09
C LEU A 207 -3.13 -3.46 2.78
N GLY A 208 -3.11 -2.64 1.73
CA GLY A 208 -3.78 -2.93 0.45
C GLY A 208 -5.30 -3.04 0.56
N ILE A 209 -5.91 -2.43 1.57
CA ILE A 209 -7.35 -2.51 1.82
C ILE A 209 -8.06 -1.45 0.99
N HIS A 210 -8.82 -1.90 -0.02
CA HIS A 210 -9.63 -1.05 -0.87
C HIS A 210 -11.00 -0.83 -0.24
N ASP A 211 -11.14 0.22 0.57
CA ASP A 211 -12.41 0.66 1.15
C ASP A 211 -12.84 1.99 0.52
N GLU A 212 -13.57 1.91 -0.59
CA GLU A 212 -13.99 3.07 -1.38
C GLU A 212 -14.75 4.09 -0.53
N ARG A 213 -15.70 3.64 0.30
CA ARG A 213 -16.52 4.51 1.14
C ARG A 213 -15.67 5.29 2.14
N LEU A 214 -14.68 4.64 2.75
CA LEU A 214 -13.76 5.31 3.67
C LEU A 214 -12.88 6.31 2.93
N MET A 215 -12.31 5.91 1.78
CA MET A 215 -11.39 6.76 1.02
C MET A 215 -12.11 8.01 0.48
N THR A 216 -13.35 7.89 0.01
CA THR A 216 -14.19 9.06 -0.36
C THR A 216 -14.43 9.98 0.83
N ALA A 217 -14.76 9.44 2.02
CA ALA A 217 -14.98 10.26 3.21
C ALA A 217 -13.69 10.97 3.66
N LEU A 218 -12.55 10.28 3.62
CA LEU A 218 -11.24 10.86 3.92
C LEU A 218 -10.86 11.94 2.91
N SER A 219 -11.17 11.74 1.62
CA SER A 219 -10.90 12.73 0.57
C SER A 219 -11.67 14.03 0.80
N GLY A 220 -12.99 13.96 0.98
CA GLY A 220 -13.81 15.15 1.21
C GLY A 220 -13.36 15.93 2.46
N GLU A 221 -13.06 15.22 3.55
CA GLU A 221 -12.57 15.86 4.78
C GLU A 221 -11.15 16.41 4.61
N ALA A 222 -10.28 15.74 3.84
CA ALA A 222 -8.94 16.22 3.52
C ALA A 222 -9.02 17.53 2.73
N HIS A 223 -9.89 17.59 1.71
CA HIS A 223 -10.11 18.78 0.91
C HIS A 223 -10.53 19.98 1.78
N HIS A 224 -11.50 19.79 2.69
CA HIS A 224 -11.93 20.84 3.62
C HIS A 224 -10.84 21.30 4.59
N LYS A 225 -9.93 20.41 5.00
CA LYS A 225 -8.90 20.68 6.02
C LYS A 225 -7.49 20.80 5.45
N VAL A 226 -7.33 20.89 4.13
CA VAL A 226 -6.03 20.80 3.46
C VAL A 226 -5.02 21.84 3.97
N ARG A 227 -5.48 23.05 4.30
CA ARG A 227 -4.65 24.13 4.88
C ARG A 227 -3.97 23.74 6.20
N GLY A 228 -4.55 22.78 6.95
CA GLY A 228 -3.97 22.25 8.19
C GLY A 228 -2.90 21.18 7.99
N PHE A 229 -2.71 20.68 6.76
CA PHE A 229 -1.76 19.61 6.48
C PHE A 229 -0.33 20.15 6.54
N ASN A 230 0.57 19.42 7.21
CA ASN A 230 2.00 19.64 7.04
C ASN A 230 2.54 18.81 5.85
N SER A 231 3.81 19.02 5.50
CA SER A 231 4.49 18.32 4.40
C SER A 231 4.37 16.79 4.48
N GLN A 232 4.49 16.21 5.68
CA GLN A 232 4.35 14.78 5.88
C GLN A 232 2.92 14.30 5.66
N ASN A 233 1.91 15.05 6.10
CA ASN A 233 0.51 14.70 5.86
C ASN A 233 0.18 14.75 4.37
N ILE A 234 0.70 15.74 3.64
CA ILE A 234 0.53 15.85 2.20
C ILE A 234 1.12 14.63 1.49
N ALA A 235 2.40 14.34 1.76
CA ALA A 235 3.09 13.20 1.16
C ALA A 235 2.40 11.86 1.46
N ASN A 236 2.00 11.63 2.72
CA ASN A 236 1.35 10.39 3.11
C ASN A 236 -0.03 10.22 2.48
N THR A 237 -0.84 11.28 2.40
CA THR A 237 -2.15 11.21 1.75
C THR A 237 -2.01 10.99 0.25
N ALA A 238 -1.16 11.75 -0.44
CA ALA A 238 -0.91 11.55 -1.87
C ALA A 238 -0.43 10.12 -2.15
N TRP A 239 0.52 9.62 -1.36
CA TRP A 239 1.02 8.25 -1.50
C TRP A 239 -0.05 7.20 -1.25
N ALA A 240 -0.92 7.39 -0.26
CA ALA A 240 -1.98 6.44 0.06
C ALA A 240 -2.98 6.30 -1.10
N PHE A 241 -3.40 7.42 -1.69
CA PHE A 241 -4.30 7.43 -2.84
C PHE A 241 -3.62 6.83 -4.08
N ALA A 242 -2.35 7.15 -4.32
CA ALA A 242 -1.58 6.56 -5.40
C ALA A 242 -1.40 5.04 -5.27
N THR A 243 -1.10 4.57 -4.07
CA THR A 243 -0.87 3.15 -3.76
C THR A 243 -2.14 2.32 -3.95
N LEU A 244 -3.31 2.90 -3.63
CA LEU A 244 -4.61 2.26 -3.87
C LEU A 244 -5.15 2.50 -5.29
N GLY A 245 -4.40 3.19 -6.15
CA GLY A 245 -4.83 3.53 -7.51
C GLY A 245 -6.09 4.43 -7.55
N ILE A 246 -6.34 5.21 -6.50
CA ILE A 246 -7.50 6.11 -6.41
C ILE A 246 -7.13 7.45 -7.02
N HIS A 247 -7.68 7.72 -8.21
CA HIS A 247 -7.42 8.96 -8.95
C HIS A 247 -8.49 10.01 -8.64
N ASP A 248 -8.28 10.68 -7.51
CA ASP A 248 -9.11 11.79 -7.02
C ASP A 248 -8.49 13.14 -7.41
N GLU A 249 -8.93 13.70 -8.52
CA GLU A 249 -8.33 14.90 -9.12
C GLU A 249 -8.49 16.14 -8.24
N GLU A 250 -9.64 16.29 -7.57
CA GLU A 250 -9.91 17.43 -6.68
C GLU A 250 -9.01 17.43 -5.46
N LEU A 251 -8.87 16.27 -4.81
CA LEU A 251 -7.95 16.13 -3.68
C LEU A 251 -6.50 16.34 -4.10
N MET A 252 -6.08 15.70 -5.20
CA MET A 252 -4.69 15.79 -5.67
C MET A 252 -4.33 17.23 -6.07
N THR A 253 -5.26 17.97 -6.68
CA THR A 253 -5.10 19.40 -6.96
C THR A 253 -4.96 20.24 -5.68
N ALA A 254 -5.80 19.98 -4.67
CA ALA A 254 -5.72 20.66 -3.38
C ALA A 254 -4.39 20.37 -2.66
N LEU A 255 -3.94 19.11 -2.67
CA LEU A 255 -2.65 18.69 -2.11
C LEU A 255 -1.47 19.32 -2.85
N SER A 256 -1.52 19.40 -4.19
CA SER A 256 -0.51 20.09 -4.99
C SER A 256 -0.39 21.56 -4.59
N CYS A 257 -1.52 22.27 -4.51
CA CYS A 257 -1.53 23.69 -4.14
C CYS A 257 -0.88 23.90 -2.77
N GLU A 258 -1.30 23.11 -1.77
CA GLU A 258 -0.76 23.20 -0.42
C GLU A 258 0.71 22.77 -0.34
N ALA A 259 1.12 21.76 -1.13
CA ALA A 259 2.51 21.31 -1.21
C ALA A 259 3.42 22.44 -1.72
N ARG A 260 3.01 23.16 -2.76
CA ARG A 260 3.75 24.31 -3.29
C ARG A 260 3.89 25.42 -2.26
N HIS A 261 2.83 25.73 -1.52
CA HIS A 261 2.88 26.72 -0.44
C HIS A 261 3.81 26.33 0.72
N LYS A 262 3.89 25.03 1.03
CA LYS A 262 4.67 24.49 2.16
C LYS A 262 5.95 23.78 1.74
N VAL A 263 6.42 23.97 0.51
CA VAL A 263 7.50 23.17 -0.10
C VAL A 263 8.78 23.17 0.75
N ARG A 264 9.13 24.33 1.35
CA ARG A 264 10.27 24.48 2.27
C ARG A 264 10.22 23.57 3.50
N GLY A 265 9.03 23.13 3.90
CA GLY A 265 8.81 22.21 5.02
C GLY A 265 8.99 20.73 4.66
N PHE A 266 9.19 20.38 3.39
CA PHE A 266 9.41 18.99 2.99
C PHE A 266 10.86 18.56 3.27
N ASN A 267 11.04 17.36 3.80
CA ASN A 267 12.35 16.70 3.78
C ASN A 267 12.54 15.96 2.44
N SER A 268 13.75 15.49 2.15
CA SER A 268 14.10 14.79 0.91
C SER A 268 13.15 13.63 0.58
N GLN A 269 12.81 12.82 1.59
CA GLN A 269 11.85 11.73 1.44
C GLN A 269 10.45 12.22 1.06
N GLY A 270 9.93 13.25 1.75
CA GLY A 270 8.62 13.81 1.45
C GLY A 270 8.54 14.36 0.02
N ILE A 271 9.62 14.98 -0.47
CA ILE A 271 9.73 15.44 -1.85
C ILE A 271 9.59 14.26 -2.81
N ALA A 272 10.41 13.22 -2.61
CA ALA A 272 10.43 12.03 -3.44
C ALA A 272 9.08 11.30 -3.47
N ILE A 273 8.48 11.08 -2.30
CA ILE A 273 7.20 10.36 -2.16
C ILE A 273 6.05 11.16 -2.81
N THR A 274 6.05 12.49 -2.68
CA THR A 274 5.01 13.32 -3.29
C THR A 274 5.14 13.27 -4.81
N ALA A 275 6.33 13.47 -5.37
CA ALA A 275 6.55 13.36 -6.82
C ALA A 275 6.14 11.97 -7.34
N LEU A 276 6.56 10.91 -6.64
CA LEU A 276 6.22 9.52 -6.98
C LEU A 276 4.70 9.28 -7.00
N ALA A 277 3.97 9.80 -6.01
CA ALA A 277 2.53 9.62 -5.91
C ALA A 277 1.78 10.23 -7.12
N PHE A 278 2.12 11.47 -7.48
CA PHE A 278 1.54 12.15 -8.65
C PHE A 278 1.88 11.41 -9.94
N ALA A 279 3.14 11.00 -10.13
CA ALA A 279 3.56 10.23 -11.28
C ALA A 279 2.88 8.86 -11.36
N THR A 280 2.73 8.16 -10.24
CA THR A 280 2.07 6.85 -10.19
C THR A 280 0.61 6.93 -10.64
N LEU A 281 -0.11 7.97 -10.23
CA LEU A 281 -1.48 8.21 -10.71
C LEU A 281 -1.54 8.81 -12.12
N GLY A 282 -0.41 9.21 -12.71
CA GLY A 282 -0.39 9.89 -14.01
C GLY A 282 -0.91 11.33 -13.97
N ILE A 283 -0.99 11.94 -12.78
CA ILE A 283 -1.49 13.31 -12.59
C ILE A 283 -0.34 14.29 -12.80
N HIS A 284 -0.30 14.92 -13.96
CA HIS A 284 0.76 15.86 -14.32
C HIS A 284 0.47 17.28 -13.79
N ASP A 285 1.27 17.74 -12.83
CA ASP A 285 1.27 19.14 -12.36
C ASP A 285 2.69 19.72 -12.45
N GLU A 286 2.99 20.41 -13.55
CA GLU A 286 4.31 20.96 -13.83
C GLU A 286 4.78 21.96 -12.75
N ARG A 287 3.87 22.73 -12.15
CA ARG A 287 4.20 23.70 -11.10
C ARG A 287 4.63 22.99 -9.83
N LEU A 288 3.97 21.89 -9.47
CA LEU A 288 4.36 21.04 -8.35
C LEU A 288 5.72 20.40 -8.60
N MET A 289 5.90 19.77 -9.77
CA MET A 289 7.18 19.12 -10.11
C MET A 289 8.33 20.12 -10.06
N THR A 290 8.13 21.33 -10.60
CA THR A 290 9.12 22.42 -10.53
C THR A 290 9.45 22.78 -9.07
N ALA A 291 8.45 23.02 -8.23
CA ALA A 291 8.67 23.36 -6.82
C ALA A 291 9.42 22.25 -6.06
N LEU A 292 9.02 20.99 -6.25
CA LEU A 292 9.63 19.82 -5.62
C LEU A 292 11.09 19.63 -6.05
N SER A 293 11.42 19.84 -7.33
CA SER A 293 12.80 19.69 -7.81
C SER A 293 13.72 20.84 -7.41
N CYS A 294 13.21 22.07 -7.33
CA CYS A 294 13.93 23.19 -6.77
C CYS A 294 14.30 22.92 -5.30
N GLU A 295 13.33 22.57 -4.48
CA GLU A 295 13.58 22.23 -3.08
C GLU A 295 14.45 20.96 -2.93
N GLY A 296 14.26 19.99 -3.82
CA GLY A 296 15.03 18.75 -3.84
C GLY A 296 16.51 19.01 -4.12
N ARG A 297 16.83 19.95 -5.02
CA ARG A 297 18.20 20.41 -5.28
C ARG A 297 18.84 20.98 -4.02
N ASP A 298 18.13 21.84 -3.29
CA ASP A 298 18.66 22.46 -2.07
C ASP A 298 18.87 21.43 -0.94
N LYS A 299 18.04 20.39 -0.91
CA LYS A 299 18.08 19.30 0.07
C LYS A 299 18.72 18.01 -0.46
N VAL A 300 19.50 18.08 -1.54
CA VAL A 300 20.08 16.91 -2.23
C VAL A 300 20.91 16.01 -1.30
N ARG A 301 21.52 16.58 -0.25
CA ARG A 301 22.30 15.82 0.74
C ARG A 301 21.44 14.84 1.53
N GLY A 302 20.18 15.17 1.81
CA GLY A 302 19.27 14.35 2.61
C GLY A 302 18.63 13.18 1.86
N PHE A 303 18.76 13.11 0.53
CA PHE A 303 18.23 12.00 -0.24
C PHE A 303 19.11 10.75 -0.10
N ASN A 304 18.48 9.61 0.16
CA ASN A 304 19.07 8.29 -0.05
C ASN A 304 18.83 7.79 -1.49
N SER A 305 19.39 6.63 -1.85
CA SER A 305 19.28 6.06 -3.20
C SER A 305 17.83 5.79 -3.63
N GLN A 306 16.96 5.37 -2.72
CA GLN A 306 15.53 5.12 -2.99
C GLN A 306 14.78 6.43 -3.26
N ASP A 307 15.01 7.46 -2.44
CA ASP A 307 14.36 8.76 -2.62
C ASP A 307 14.74 9.38 -3.98
N ILE A 308 16.02 9.25 -4.38
CA ILE A 308 16.47 9.73 -5.69
C ILE A 308 15.84 8.93 -6.84
N ALA A 309 15.80 7.60 -6.75
CA ALA A 309 15.16 6.77 -7.77
C ALA A 309 13.68 7.14 -7.95
N ASN A 310 12.97 7.37 -6.84
CA ASN A 310 11.55 7.75 -6.85
C ASN A 310 11.30 9.11 -7.55
N ILE A 311 12.06 10.16 -7.18
CA ILE A 311 11.88 11.47 -7.83
C ILE A 311 12.31 11.42 -9.30
N ALA A 312 13.41 10.73 -9.63
CA ALA A 312 13.87 10.63 -11.01
C ALA A 312 12.86 9.89 -11.90
N TRP A 313 12.31 8.78 -11.39
CA TRP A 313 11.26 8.03 -12.07
C TRP A 313 10.01 8.90 -12.29
N ALA A 314 9.59 9.67 -11.29
CA ALA A 314 8.46 10.57 -11.41
C ALA A 314 8.65 11.62 -12.52
N PHE A 315 9.86 12.19 -12.63
CA PHE A 315 10.19 13.12 -13.72
C PHE A 315 10.19 12.43 -15.08
N ALA A 316 10.75 11.21 -15.17
CA ALA A 316 10.77 10.43 -16.40
C ALA A 316 9.37 10.05 -16.90
N VAL A 317 8.42 9.71 -16.01
CA VAL A 317 7.00 9.45 -16.38
C VAL A 317 6.38 10.62 -17.13
N PHE A 318 6.69 11.85 -16.71
CA PHE A 318 6.16 13.07 -17.33
C PHE A 318 7.05 13.62 -18.45
N GLY A 319 8.15 12.94 -18.79
CA GLY A 319 9.11 13.43 -19.79
C GLY A 319 9.84 14.71 -19.37
N LEU A 320 9.93 14.98 -18.06
CA LEU A 320 10.58 16.16 -17.49
C LEU A 320 12.07 15.90 -17.21
N ASN A 321 12.87 16.95 -17.26
CA ASN A 321 14.29 16.89 -16.90
C ASN A 321 14.49 17.12 -15.39
N LEU A 322 15.20 16.20 -14.75
CA LEU A 322 15.60 16.36 -13.35
C LEU A 322 16.78 17.37 -13.26
N PRO A 323 16.84 18.25 -12.24
CA PRO A 323 18.00 19.12 -12.06
C PRO A 323 19.31 18.35 -12.02
N LYS A 324 20.35 18.90 -12.66
CA LYS A 324 21.67 18.25 -12.79
C LYS A 324 22.21 17.70 -11.47
N THR A 325 22.07 18.44 -10.37
CA THR A 325 22.56 18.02 -9.04
C THR A 325 21.87 16.75 -8.52
N LEU A 326 20.55 16.62 -8.73
CA LEU A 326 19.79 15.44 -8.36
C LEU A 326 20.09 14.28 -9.32
N PHE A 327 20.29 14.57 -10.60
CA PHE A 327 20.70 13.58 -11.60
C PHE A 327 22.09 13.01 -11.29
N ASP A 328 23.08 13.85 -11.01
CA ASP A 328 24.44 13.42 -10.64
C ASP A 328 24.42 12.55 -9.37
N LYS A 329 23.59 12.91 -8.38
CA LYS A 329 23.34 12.11 -7.17
C LYS A 329 22.71 10.74 -7.51
N MET A 330 21.80 10.69 -8.48
CA MET A 330 21.20 9.43 -8.94
C MET A 330 22.25 8.49 -9.53
N ILE A 331 23.09 9.02 -10.42
CA ILE A 331 24.18 8.25 -11.05
C ILE A 331 25.12 7.69 -9.98
N ALA A 332 25.57 8.53 -9.04
CA ALA A 332 26.43 8.10 -7.93
C ALA A 332 25.76 7.05 -7.03
N GLY A 333 24.45 7.17 -6.78
CA GLY A 333 23.69 6.22 -5.97
C GLY A 333 23.42 4.88 -6.65
N SER A 334 23.48 4.82 -7.99
CA SER A 334 23.11 3.65 -8.79
C SER A 334 23.96 2.41 -8.51
N GLU A 335 25.21 2.60 -8.07
CA GLU A 335 26.14 1.51 -7.74
C GLU A 335 25.67 0.68 -6.53
N SER A 336 24.92 1.31 -5.62
CA SER A 336 24.40 0.72 -4.38
C SER A 336 23.02 0.06 -4.52
N LEU A 337 22.42 0.06 -5.72
CA LEU A 337 21.07 -0.44 -5.93
C LEU A 337 21.02 -1.98 -6.00
N ASP A 338 20.56 -2.60 -4.92
CA ASP A 338 20.42 -4.06 -4.85
C ASP A 338 18.98 -4.58 -4.98
N LYS A 339 17.96 -3.81 -4.60
CA LYS A 339 16.57 -4.26 -4.79
C LYS A 339 16.18 -4.12 -6.26
N ILE A 340 15.56 -5.17 -6.81
CA ILE A 340 15.17 -5.25 -8.23
C ILE A 340 14.27 -4.09 -8.65
N GLU A 341 13.35 -3.66 -7.78
CA GLU A 341 12.40 -2.57 -8.03
C GLU A 341 13.13 -1.24 -8.28
N TYR A 342 14.14 -0.92 -7.47
CA TYR A 342 14.91 0.32 -7.65
C TYR A 342 15.83 0.25 -8.87
N VAL A 343 16.38 -0.93 -9.14
CA VAL A 343 17.15 -1.19 -10.36
C VAL A 343 16.27 -0.96 -11.59
N GLN A 344 15.02 -1.45 -11.58
CA GLN A 344 14.06 -1.23 -12.66
C GLN A 344 13.70 0.24 -12.83
N GLN A 345 13.44 0.97 -11.74
CA GLN A 345 13.13 2.41 -11.81
C GLN A 345 14.30 3.21 -12.40
N TYR A 346 15.52 3.01 -11.89
CA TYR A 346 16.72 3.67 -12.42
C TYR A 346 16.92 3.34 -13.90
N HIS A 347 16.79 2.07 -14.27
CA HIS A 347 16.91 1.60 -15.65
C HIS A 347 15.89 2.29 -16.57
N GLN A 348 14.62 2.36 -16.17
CA GLN A 348 13.57 3.05 -16.92
C GLN A 348 13.87 4.53 -17.12
N VAL A 349 14.37 5.22 -16.08
CA VAL A 349 14.80 6.63 -16.20
C VAL A 349 15.90 6.77 -17.24
N MET A 350 16.91 5.90 -17.19
CA MET A 350 18.03 5.95 -18.14
C MET A 350 17.56 5.66 -19.57
N LEU A 351 16.63 4.73 -19.78
CA LEU A 351 16.04 4.48 -21.08
C LEU A 351 15.25 5.68 -21.61
N VAL A 352 14.47 6.39 -20.77
CA VAL A 352 13.77 7.61 -21.21
C VAL A 352 14.75 8.68 -21.67
N LEU A 353 15.87 8.86 -20.95
CA LEU A 353 16.85 9.90 -21.24
C LEU A 353 17.75 9.56 -22.44
N ARG A 354 18.23 8.31 -22.50
CA ARG A 354 19.32 7.87 -23.39
C ARG A 354 18.91 6.83 -24.43
N GLY A 355 17.72 6.25 -24.34
CA GLY A 355 17.35 5.13 -25.20
C GLY A 355 18.31 3.95 -25.03
N SER A 356 18.79 3.42 -26.15
CA SER A 356 19.76 2.32 -26.19
C SER A 356 21.21 2.73 -25.96
N ASP A 357 21.51 4.03 -25.84
CA ASP A 357 22.87 4.48 -25.58
C ASP A 357 23.38 3.94 -24.23
N ASP A 358 24.70 3.87 -24.10
CA ASP A 358 25.33 3.35 -22.89
C ASP A 358 25.19 4.32 -21.69
N TYR A 359 25.23 3.74 -20.49
CA TYR A 359 25.19 4.46 -19.23
C TYR A 359 25.74 3.64 -18.05
N PRO A 360 26.09 4.29 -16.93
CA PRO A 360 26.67 3.60 -15.77
C PRO A 360 25.82 2.41 -15.31
N ASN A 361 26.48 1.26 -15.19
CA ASN A 361 25.93 -0.02 -14.75
C ASN A 361 24.95 -0.71 -15.71
N LYS A 362 24.76 -0.23 -16.96
CA LYS A 362 23.79 -0.81 -17.93
C LYS A 362 23.92 -2.32 -18.06
N THR A 363 25.12 -2.84 -18.35
CA THR A 363 25.33 -4.29 -18.54
C THR A 363 25.00 -5.11 -17.29
N LYS A 364 25.38 -4.63 -16.10
CA LYS A 364 25.09 -5.31 -14.82
C LYS A 364 23.58 -5.34 -14.56
N ILE A 365 22.90 -4.23 -14.83
CA ILE A 365 21.46 -4.09 -14.69
C ILE A 365 20.74 -5.03 -15.66
N LEU A 366 21.08 -5.00 -16.95
CA LEU A 366 20.46 -5.88 -17.95
C LEU A 366 20.63 -7.36 -17.62
N LYS A 367 21.81 -7.78 -17.15
CA LYS A 367 22.03 -9.15 -16.66
C LYS A 367 21.08 -9.50 -15.51
N LYS A 368 20.91 -8.60 -14.56
CA LYS A 368 20.01 -8.78 -13.41
C LYS A 368 18.54 -8.83 -13.84
N LEU A 369 18.12 -7.95 -14.74
CA LEU A 369 16.76 -7.93 -15.28
C LEU A 369 16.47 -9.16 -16.14
N ALA A 370 17.44 -9.67 -16.90
CA ALA A 370 17.27 -10.88 -17.70
C ALA A 370 17.06 -12.15 -16.86
N THR A 371 17.41 -12.13 -15.56
CA THR A 371 17.10 -13.24 -14.64
C THR A 371 15.67 -13.22 -14.11
N SER A 372 14.88 -12.18 -14.38
CA SER A 372 13.46 -12.19 -14.00
C SER A 372 12.70 -13.19 -14.86
N GLU A 373 11.80 -13.96 -14.24
CA GLU A 373 10.88 -14.84 -14.97
C GLU A 373 10.09 -14.04 -16.01
N SER A 374 9.97 -14.62 -17.22
CA SER A 374 9.12 -14.04 -18.26
C SER A 374 7.67 -13.94 -17.78
N PRO A 375 6.94 -12.87 -18.16
CA PRO A 375 5.53 -12.76 -17.81
C PRO A 375 4.71 -13.91 -18.39
N GLU A 376 3.69 -14.36 -17.66
CA GLU A 376 2.69 -15.26 -18.23
C GLU A 376 1.66 -14.44 -19.02
N SER A 377 1.56 -14.67 -20.33
CA SER A 377 0.57 -14.01 -21.18
C SER A 377 -0.85 -14.28 -20.69
N SER A 378 -1.63 -13.22 -20.53
CA SER A 378 -3.05 -13.33 -20.16
C SER A 378 -3.88 -14.05 -21.23
N ARG A 379 -5.08 -14.53 -20.87
CA ARG A 379 -6.01 -15.13 -21.85
C ARG A 379 -6.37 -14.17 -22.99
N THR A 380 -6.50 -12.87 -22.71
CA THR A 380 -6.85 -11.87 -23.72
C THR A 380 -5.66 -11.62 -24.64
N HIS A 381 -4.46 -11.51 -24.09
CA HIS A 381 -3.21 -11.47 -24.86
C HIS A 381 -3.14 -12.63 -25.84
N GLN A 382 -3.30 -13.87 -25.37
CA GLN A 382 -3.24 -15.07 -26.22
C GLN A 382 -4.27 -15.02 -27.37
N LYS A 383 -5.48 -14.50 -27.12
CA LYS A 383 -6.50 -14.31 -28.15
C LYS A 383 -6.11 -13.26 -29.18
N ILE A 384 -5.57 -12.11 -28.74
CA ILE A 384 -5.08 -11.04 -29.62
C ILE A 384 -3.94 -11.59 -30.49
N SER A 385 -2.94 -12.23 -29.87
CA SER A 385 -1.82 -12.86 -30.54
C SER A 385 -2.24 -13.88 -31.60
N LYS A 386 -3.15 -14.80 -31.25
CA LYS A 386 -3.70 -15.78 -32.21
C LYS A 386 -4.42 -15.09 -33.37
N CYS A 387 -5.21 -14.05 -33.08
CA CYS A 387 -5.90 -13.28 -34.10
C CYS A 387 -4.92 -12.61 -35.07
N LEU A 388 -3.89 -11.95 -34.56
CA LEU A 388 -2.87 -11.30 -35.38
C LEU A 388 -2.15 -12.34 -36.26
N LYS A 389 -1.74 -13.49 -35.69
CA LYS A 389 -1.15 -14.59 -36.48
C LYS A 389 -2.07 -15.07 -37.61
N SER A 390 -3.37 -15.24 -37.34
CA SER A 390 -4.34 -15.64 -38.36
C SER A 390 -4.57 -14.61 -39.47
N ASN A 391 -4.21 -13.34 -39.23
CA ASN A 391 -4.24 -12.27 -40.24
C ASN A 391 -2.86 -12.05 -40.90
N GLY A 392 -1.93 -13.00 -40.75
CA GLY A 392 -0.64 -12.99 -41.46
C GLY A 392 0.47 -12.17 -40.79
N PHE A 393 0.26 -11.61 -39.60
CA PHE A 393 1.29 -10.84 -38.91
C PHE A 393 2.39 -11.73 -38.32
N CYS A 394 3.65 -11.30 -38.41
CA CYS A 394 4.77 -11.91 -37.68
C CYS A 394 4.78 -11.44 -36.22
N VAL A 395 4.27 -12.29 -35.32
CA VAL A 395 4.03 -11.97 -33.90
C VAL A 395 5.09 -12.60 -33.00
N ASP A 396 5.83 -11.76 -32.28
CA ASP A 396 6.62 -12.14 -31.11
C ASP A 396 5.82 -11.84 -29.82
N ASN A 397 5.77 -12.77 -28.86
CA ASN A 397 5.03 -12.57 -27.61
C ASN A 397 6.01 -12.42 -26.46
N GLU A 398 5.64 -11.64 -25.45
CA GLU A 398 6.53 -11.31 -24.33
C GLU A 398 7.87 -10.80 -24.84
N TYR A 399 7.81 -9.87 -25.80
CA TYR A 399 8.98 -9.36 -26.48
C TYR A 399 9.85 -8.60 -25.48
N PHE A 400 11.03 -9.16 -25.25
CA PHE A 400 12.01 -8.61 -24.32
C PHE A 400 13.03 -7.75 -25.07
N VAL A 401 13.08 -6.46 -24.74
CA VAL A 401 14.01 -5.51 -25.32
C VAL A 401 14.53 -4.57 -24.23
N GLU A 402 15.84 -4.37 -24.19
CA GLU A 402 16.50 -3.44 -23.25
C GLU A 402 16.01 -3.61 -21.80
N GLY A 403 15.87 -4.85 -21.31
CA GLY A 403 15.47 -5.10 -19.93
C GLY A 403 13.98 -4.94 -19.62
N LEU A 404 13.12 -4.78 -20.63
CA LEU A 404 11.67 -4.61 -20.49
C LEU A 404 10.90 -5.61 -21.34
N PHE A 405 9.76 -6.06 -20.82
CA PHE A 405 8.80 -6.86 -21.56
C PHE A 405 7.67 -5.97 -22.11
N PHE A 406 7.37 -6.19 -23.38
CA PHE A 406 6.15 -5.75 -24.06
C PHE A 406 5.35 -6.97 -24.50
N ASP A 407 4.03 -6.89 -24.41
CA ASP A 407 3.17 -8.06 -24.59
C ASP A 407 3.32 -8.68 -25.99
N ILE A 408 3.29 -7.86 -27.03
CA ILE A 408 3.38 -8.32 -28.42
C ILE A 408 4.29 -7.39 -29.23
N TYR A 409 5.13 -7.96 -30.09
CA TYR A 409 5.90 -7.23 -31.10
C TYR A 409 5.56 -7.73 -32.50
N LEU A 410 5.20 -6.79 -33.38
CA LEU A 410 4.96 -7.01 -34.80
C LEU A 410 6.18 -6.57 -35.60
N LYS A 411 7.01 -7.53 -36.02
CA LYS A 411 8.34 -7.28 -36.60
C LYS A 411 8.28 -6.42 -37.84
N ASP A 412 7.37 -6.74 -38.76
CA ASP A 412 7.26 -6.09 -40.07
C ASP A 412 6.85 -4.60 -39.98
N TYR A 413 6.28 -4.20 -38.85
CA TYR A 413 5.74 -2.85 -38.64
C TYR A 413 6.53 -2.06 -37.61
N ASN A 414 7.58 -2.65 -37.02
CA ASN A 414 8.31 -2.12 -35.88
C ASN A 414 7.36 -1.59 -34.77
N LEU A 415 6.31 -2.38 -34.49
CA LEU A 415 5.18 -2.00 -33.65
C LEU A 415 5.11 -2.90 -32.41
N LEU A 416 5.24 -2.28 -31.24
CA LEU A 416 4.92 -2.88 -29.96
C LEU A 416 3.43 -2.74 -29.67
N ILE A 417 2.85 -3.76 -29.06
CA ILE A 417 1.47 -3.78 -28.59
C ILE A 417 1.48 -4.12 -27.09
N GLU A 418 0.77 -3.33 -26.31
CA GLU A 418 0.46 -3.60 -24.89
C GLU A 418 -1.04 -3.85 -24.74
N VAL A 419 -1.38 -4.94 -24.05
CA VAL A 419 -2.74 -5.39 -23.77
C VAL A 419 -3.11 -4.98 -22.35
N ASP A 420 -3.74 -3.82 -22.24
CA ASP A 420 -3.99 -3.18 -20.95
C ASP A 420 -5.20 -3.80 -20.24
N GLY A 421 -4.90 -4.55 -19.18
CA GLY A 421 -5.87 -4.99 -18.19
C GLY A 421 -6.16 -3.94 -17.09
N PRO A 422 -7.04 -4.26 -16.12
CA PRO A 422 -7.40 -3.33 -15.04
C PRO A 422 -6.23 -2.76 -14.24
N SER A 423 -5.12 -3.50 -14.13
CA SER A 423 -3.89 -3.07 -13.45
C SER A 423 -3.18 -1.87 -14.08
N HIS A 424 -3.49 -1.54 -15.33
CA HIS A 424 -2.88 -0.40 -16.03
C HIS A 424 -3.58 0.93 -15.75
N PHE A 425 -4.71 0.86 -15.06
CA PHE A 425 -5.61 1.97 -14.82
C PHE A 425 -5.80 2.21 -13.33
N SER A 426 -6.02 3.48 -12.99
CA SER A 426 -6.64 3.86 -11.72
C SER A 426 -8.10 3.38 -11.67
N SER A 427 -8.71 3.48 -10.49
CA SER A 427 -10.13 3.15 -10.29
C SER A 427 -11.08 3.96 -11.18
N SER A 428 -10.67 5.14 -11.66
CA SER A 428 -11.46 5.98 -12.58
C SER A 428 -11.10 5.79 -14.06
N GLY A 429 -10.24 4.83 -14.41
CA GLY A 429 -9.91 4.48 -15.79
C GLY A 429 -8.78 5.29 -16.43
N HIS A 430 -8.09 6.14 -15.66
CA HIS A 430 -6.88 6.86 -16.12
C HIS A 430 -5.66 5.96 -16.09
N TYR A 431 -4.77 6.08 -17.08
CA TYR A 431 -3.52 5.33 -17.13
C TYR A 431 -2.58 5.69 -15.99
N LEU A 432 -2.02 4.67 -15.35
CA LEU A 432 -1.01 4.83 -14.31
C LEU A 432 0.37 5.17 -14.91
N GLY A 433 1.24 5.77 -14.09
CA GLY A 433 2.59 6.18 -14.50
C GLY A 433 3.45 5.04 -15.06
N SER A 434 3.28 3.82 -14.55
CA SER A 434 3.95 2.61 -15.08
C SER A 434 3.60 2.32 -16.54
N SER A 435 2.36 2.63 -16.96
CA SER A 435 1.93 2.53 -18.35
C SER A 435 2.44 3.73 -19.17
N LEU A 436 2.40 4.94 -18.61
CA LEU A 436 2.83 6.16 -19.29
C LEU A 436 4.33 6.14 -19.62
N ILE A 437 5.18 5.72 -18.69
CA ILE A 437 6.63 5.70 -18.92
C ILE A 437 7.03 4.70 -20.01
N LYS A 438 6.33 3.56 -20.13
CA LYS A 438 6.54 2.60 -21.22
C LYS A 438 6.29 3.22 -22.60
N ASN A 439 5.35 4.17 -22.72
CA ASN A 439 5.12 4.89 -23.97
C ASN A 439 6.34 5.71 -24.39
N LEU A 440 6.94 6.42 -23.42
CA LEU A 440 8.13 7.24 -23.65
C LEU A 440 9.34 6.36 -23.99
N ILE A 441 9.52 5.25 -23.27
CA ILE A 441 10.62 4.32 -23.51
C ILE A 441 10.50 3.68 -24.89
N ALA A 442 9.33 3.16 -25.27
CA ALA A 442 9.12 2.57 -26.59
C ALA A 442 9.49 3.56 -27.71
N LYS A 443 9.00 4.81 -27.61
CA LYS A 443 9.35 5.88 -28.55
C LYS A 443 10.85 6.16 -28.58
N LYS A 444 11.50 6.20 -27.41
CA LYS A 444 12.94 6.48 -27.30
C LYS A 444 13.82 5.36 -27.86
N LEU A 445 13.33 4.12 -27.80
CA LEU A 445 13.94 2.94 -28.43
C LEU A 445 13.62 2.82 -29.94
N GLY A 446 12.85 3.76 -30.50
CA GLY A 446 12.53 3.78 -31.93
C GLY A 446 11.34 2.91 -32.34
N PHE A 447 10.55 2.39 -31.38
CA PHE A 447 9.34 1.61 -31.67
C PHE A 447 8.10 2.49 -31.75
N LYS A 448 7.15 2.10 -32.61
CA LYS A 448 5.75 2.52 -32.45
C LYS A 448 5.14 1.70 -31.31
N LEU A 449 4.26 2.29 -30.51
CA LEU A 449 3.53 1.58 -29.46
C LEU A 449 2.02 1.77 -29.61
N LYS A 450 1.27 0.68 -29.67
CA LYS A 450 -0.19 0.66 -29.62
C LYS A 450 -0.65 0.01 -28.33
N ARG A 451 -1.53 0.69 -27.61
CA ARG A 451 -2.20 0.15 -26.42
C ARG A 451 -3.59 -0.35 -26.79
N ILE A 452 -3.93 -1.56 -26.38
CA ILE A 452 -5.22 -2.21 -26.60
C ILE A 452 -5.82 -2.52 -25.24
N LYS A 453 -6.90 -1.83 -24.88
CA LYS A 453 -7.64 -2.16 -23.66
C LYS A 453 -8.37 -3.49 -23.84
N VAL A 454 -8.36 -4.32 -22.80
CA VAL A 454 -9.09 -5.60 -22.82
C VAL A 454 -10.58 -5.41 -23.13
N SER A 455 -11.21 -4.37 -22.60
CA SER A 455 -12.62 -4.00 -22.91
C SER A 455 -12.82 -3.76 -24.40
N ASP A 456 -11.96 -2.94 -25.00
CA ASP A 456 -12.11 -2.45 -26.36
C ASP A 456 -11.91 -3.58 -27.38
N TRP A 457 -11.04 -4.55 -27.07
CA TRP A 457 -10.83 -5.72 -27.92
C TRP A 457 -12.11 -6.56 -28.10
N HIS A 458 -12.95 -6.66 -27.08
CA HIS A 458 -14.19 -7.41 -27.16
C HIS A 458 -15.23 -6.73 -28.06
N GLU A 459 -15.25 -5.40 -28.08
CA GLU A 459 -16.28 -4.62 -28.78
C GLU A 459 -15.85 -4.18 -30.18
N ARG A 460 -14.55 -3.93 -30.39
CA ARG A 460 -14.03 -3.20 -31.57
C ARG A 460 -12.92 -3.95 -32.31
N ARG A 461 -12.88 -5.28 -32.21
CA ARG A 461 -11.83 -6.13 -32.80
C ARG A 461 -11.48 -5.79 -34.25
N SER A 462 -12.46 -5.75 -35.15
CA SER A 462 -12.20 -5.50 -36.57
C SER A 462 -11.55 -4.13 -36.80
N LYS A 463 -12.10 -3.09 -36.16
CA LYS A 463 -11.55 -1.74 -36.23
C LYS A 463 -10.13 -1.65 -35.67
N ILE A 464 -9.82 -2.38 -34.59
CA ILE A 464 -8.46 -2.41 -34.01
C ILE A 464 -7.47 -3.04 -35.00
N LEU A 465 -7.88 -4.09 -35.72
CA LEU A 465 -7.04 -4.70 -36.76
C LEU A 465 -6.79 -3.74 -37.92
N ASP A 466 -7.83 -3.02 -38.36
CA ASP A 466 -7.71 -2.00 -39.41
C ASP A 466 -6.74 -0.88 -38.97
N GLU A 467 -6.83 -0.44 -37.71
CA GLU A 467 -5.93 0.56 -37.12
C GLU A 467 -4.48 0.07 -36.92
N ILE A 468 -4.22 -1.24 -37.00
CA ILE A 468 -2.84 -1.80 -36.97
C ILE A 468 -2.25 -1.86 -38.39
N LEU A 469 -3.11 -1.97 -39.41
CA LEU A 469 -2.72 -2.06 -40.83
C LEU A 469 -2.44 -0.70 -41.48
N VAL A 470 -2.86 0.40 -40.84
CA VAL A 470 -2.64 1.80 -41.25
C VAL A 470 -1.57 2.44 -40.37
#